data_AF-A0A8J3GVX7-F1
#
_entry.id   AF-A0A8J3GVX7-F1
#
_cell.length_a   1.000
_cell.length_b   1.000
_cell.length_c   1.000
_cell.angle_alpha   90.00
_cell.angle_beta   90.00
_cell.angle_gamma   90.00
#
_symmetry.space_group_name_H-M   'P 1'
#
loop_
_entity.id
_entity.type
_entity.pdbx_description
1 polymer ?
#
loop_
_entity_poly.entity_id
_entity_poly.type
_entity_poly.pdbx_seq_one_letter_code
_entity_poly.pdbx_strand_id
1 'polypeptide(L)'
;MRYLLTFLLLPGTAFAQGWGNVAKQAEPKGFSWTDPLWGGTWMAWTAATAALFIGIFAAMAVLVVLEIRWPGGAERRGILGLTTTRGDRLFITLLGSVYIFLAWLGLTDALLWTPLALAVLWGVFCFWKV
;
A
#
# COMPACT_ATOMS: atom_id res chain seq x y z
N MET A 1 -10.13 19.39 -46.30
CA MET A 1 -11.50 19.54 -45.76
C MET A 1 -12.32 18.24 -45.75
N ARG A 2 -11.69 17.04 -45.73
CA ARG A 2 -12.38 15.73 -45.75
C ARG A 2 -12.10 14.85 -44.50
N TYR A 3 -11.24 15.34 -43.59
CA TYR A 3 -10.86 14.63 -42.36
C TYR A 3 -11.55 15.19 -41.09
N LEU A 4 -12.27 16.31 -41.21
CA LEU A 4 -13.02 16.92 -40.10
C LEU A 4 -14.40 16.28 -39.87
N LEU A 5 -14.92 15.54 -40.86
CA LEU A 5 -16.24 14.87 -40.77
C LEU A 5 -16.16 13.44 -40.20
N THR A 6 -14.98 12.83 -40.19
CA THR A 6 -14.76 11.49 -39.62
C THR A 6 -14.73 11.47 -38.09
N PHE A 7 -14.66 12.63 -37.43
CA PHE A 7 -14.72 12.74 -35.97
C PHE A 7 -16.16 12.84 -35.41
N LEU A 8 -17.18 12.94 -36.28
CA LEU A 8 -18.56 13.26 -35.89
C LEU A 8 -19.55 12.08 -36.05
N LEU A 9 -19.08 10.91 -36.53
CA LEU A 9 -19.91 9.72 -36.80
C LEU A 9 -19.62 8.52 -35.87
N LEU A 10 -19.10 8.76 -34.67
CA LEU A 10 -19.12 7.77 -33.58
C LEU A 10 -19.90 8.29 -32.37
N PRO A 11 -21.22 8.51 -32.47
CA PRO A 11 -22.07 8.59 -31.30
C PRO A 11 -22.46 7.16 -30.89
N GLY A 12 -22.24 6.78 -29.63
CA GLY A 12 -23.09 5.73 -29.04
C GLY A 12 -22.43 4.55 -28.32
N THR A 13 -21.34 4.74 -27.57
CA THR A 13 -21.02 3.79 -26.48
C THR A 13 -20.80 4.45 -25.12
N ALA A 14 -20.81 5.78 -25.02
CA ALA A 14 -20.70 6.48 -23.73
C ALA A 14 -21.95 6.37 -22.83
N PHE A 15 -23.05 5.76 -23.31
CA PHE A 15 -24.28 5.54 -22.53
C PHE A 15 -24.42 4.15 -21.91
N ALA A 16 -23.44 3.26 -22.05
CA ALA A 16 -23.49 1.92 -21.45
C ALA A 16 -23.35 1.94 -19.91
N GLN A 17 -22.91 3.07 -19.33
CA GLN A 17 -22.79 3.25 -17.89
C GLN A 17 -24.01 4.02 -17.34
N GLY A 18 -25.21 3.47 -17.58
CA GLY A 18 -26.44 4.02 -17.03
C GLY A 18 -26.49 3.90 -15.50
N TRP A 19 -27.21 4.82 -14.86
CA TRP A 19 -27.59 4.79 -13.43
C TRP A 19 -28.32 3.51 -12.98
N GLY A 20 -28.60 2.57 -13.89
CA GLY A 20 -29.08 1.22 -13.55
C GLY A 20 -28.00 0.32 -12.93
N ASN A 21 -26.71 0.62 -13.10
CA ASN A 21 -25.62 -0.19 -12.52
C ASN A 21 -25.27 0.17 -11.07
N VAL A 22 -25.68 1.35 -10.58
CA VAL A 22 -25.47 1.76 -9.18
C VAL A 22 -26.47 1.11 -8.20
N ALA A 23 -27.59 0.58 -8.71
CA ALA A 23 -28.62 -0.08 -7.90
C ALA A 23 -28.45 -1.60 -7.80
N LYS A 24 -27.46 -2.20 -8.48
CA LYS A 24 -27.13 -3.61 -8.27
C LYS A 24 -26.52 -3.76 -6.89
N GLN A 25 -27.33 -4.19 -5.93
CA GLN A 25 -26.85 -4.67 -4.65
C GLN A 25 -25.84 -5.79 -4.93
N ALA A 26 -24.64 -5.64 -4.39
CA ALA A 26 -23.58 -6.63 -4.53
C ALA A 26 -24.13 -8.00 -4.12
N GLU A 27 -24.03 -8.96 -5.02
CA GLU A 27 -24.29 -10.38 -4.72
C GLU A 27 -23.54 -10.76 -3.44
N PRO A 28 -24.04 -11.70 -2.60
CA PRO A 28 -23.32 -12.15 -1.41
C PRO A 28 -22.05 -12.89 -1.83
N LYS A 29 -21.04 -12.12 -2.21
CA LYS A 29 -19.69 -12.58 -2.48
C LYS A 29 -19.11 -13.01 -1.15
N GLY A 30 -18.56 -14.21 -1.11
CA GLY A 30 -17.72 -14.65 0.00
C GLY A 30 -16.58 -13.65 0.23
N PHE A 31 -15.95 -13.73 1.41
CA PHE A 31 -14.87 -12.84 1.81
C PHE A 31 -13.80 -12.71 0.71
N SER A 32 -13.50 -11.46 0.35
CA SER A 32 -12.58 -11.11 -0.72
C SER A 32 -11.62 -10.03 -0.23
N TRP A 33 -10.34 -10.21 -0.51
CA TRP A 33 -9.28 -9.31 -0.02
C TRP A 33 -9.28 -7.94 -0.69
N THR A 34 -9.87 -7.85 -1.88
CA THR A 34 -9.88 -6.65 -2.73
C THR A 34 -11.18 -5.88 -2.65
N ASP A 35 -12.25 -6.50 -2.15
CA ASP A 35 -13.54 -5.84 -2.04
C ASP A 35 -13.56 -4.91 -0.80
N PRO A 36 -14.25 -3.76 -0.88
CA PRO A 36 -14.44 -2.90 0.28
C PRO A 36 -15.19 -3.64 1.39
N LEU A 37 -14.69 -3.54 2.62
CA LEU A 37 -15.31 -4.13 3.81
C LEU A 37 -16.67 -3.51 4.12
N TRP A 38 -16.85 -2.24 3.76
CA TRP A 38 -18.07 -1.47 3.98
C TRP A 38 -18.27 -0.47 2.85
N GLY A 39 -19.53 -0.23 2.48
CA GLY A 39 -19.91 0.74 1.46
C GLY A 39 -20.03 2.16 2.01
N GLY A 40 -19.55 3.16 1.26
CA GLY A 40 -19.81 4.57 1.54
C GLY A 40 -18.71 5.34 2.30
N THR A 41 -17.49 4.83 2.37
CA THR A 41 -16.36 5.54 3.00
C THR A 41 -15.51 6.31 1.99
N TRP A 42 -14.91 7.42 2.44
CA TRP A 42 -14.04 8.29 1.63
C TRP A 42 -12.78 7.58 1.10
N MET A 43 -12.32 6.56 1.80
CA MET A 43 -11.25 5.66 1.37
C MET A 43 -11.84 4.28 1.13
N ALA A 44 -11.43 3.60 0.06
CA ALA A 44 -11.76 2.20 -0.18
C ALA A 44 -11.03 1.32 0.86
N TRP A 45 -11.73 1.03 1.95
CA TRP A 45 -11.25 0.14 3.01
C TRP A 45 -11.42 -1.31 2.56
N THR A 46 -10.38 -1.89 1.97
CA THR A 46 -10.33 -3.32 1.66
C THR A 46 -9.72 -4.06 2.84
N ALA A 47 -9.89 -5.39 2.88
CA ALA A 47 -9.23 -6.21 3.92
C ALA A 47 -7.70 -6.03 3.88
N ALA A 48 -7.12 -5.87 2.69
CA ALA A 48 -5.68 -5.62 2.52
C ALA A 48 -5.24 -4.27 3.10
N THR A 49 -5.95 -3.17 2.82
CA THR A 49 -5.58 -1.84 3.37
C THR A 49 -5.81 -1.78 4.87
N ALA A 50 -6.90 -2.36 5.38
CA ALA A 50 -7.14 -2.46 6.81
C ALA A 50 -6.02 -3.23 7.54
N ALA A 51 -5.59 -4.37 7.00
CA ALA A 51 -4.49 -5.15 7.57
C ALA A 51 -3.16 -4.37 7.65
N LEU A 52 -2.84 -3.57 6.62
CA LEU A 52 -1.66 -2.71 6.61
C LEU A 52 -1.71 -1.68 7.76
N PHE A 53 -2.82 -0.96 7.91
CA PHE A 53 -2.96 0.05 8.97
C PHE A 53 -2.94 -0.57 10.37
N ILE A 54 -3.61 -1.70 10.56
CA ILE A 54 -3.54 -2.46 11.82
C ILE A 54 -2.09 -2.84 12.12
N GLY A 55 -1.34 -3.32 11.12
CA GLY A 55 0.08 -3.63 11.24
C GLY A 55 0.93 -2.42 11.64
N ILE A 56 0.70 -1.25 11.05
CA ILE A 56 1.40 0.00 11.39
C ILE A 56 1.09 0.40 12.84
N PHE A 57 -0.19 0.43 13.24
CA PHE A 57 -0.56 0.78 14.61
C PHE A 57 -0.04 -0.23 15.64
N ALA A 58 -0.05 -1.53 15.31
CA ALA A 58 0.54 -2.56 16.15
C ALA A 58 2.06 -2.37 16.29
N ALA A 59 2.77 -2.08 15.20
CA ALA A 59 4.19 -1.78 15.23
C ALA A 59 4.52 -0.54 16.08
N MET A 60 3.72 0.52 15.97
CA MET A 60 3.84 1.70 16.83
C MET A 60 3.60 1.34 18.30
N ALA A 61 2.54 0.57 18.60
CA ALA A 61 2.25 0.13 19.97
C ALA A 61 3.39 -0.71 20.56
N VAL A 62 3.98 -1.61 19.77
CA VAL A 62 5.16 -2.38 20.17
C VAL A 62 6.32 -1.46 20.51
N LEU A 63 6.62 -0.45 19.68
CA LEU A 63 7.68 0.52 19.98
C LEU A 63 7.42 1.30 21.26
N VAL A 64 6.17 1.72 21.52
CA VAL A 64 5.79 2.39 22.77
C VAL A 64 6.03 1.49 23.97
N VAL A 65 5.59 0.23 23.92
CA VAL A 65 5.83 -0.75 24.99
C VAL A 65 7.33 -0.99 25.20
N LEU A 66 8.10 -1.05 24.12
CA LEU A 66 9.54 -1.26 24.17
C LEU A 66 10.28 -0.08 24.81
N GLU A 67 9.85 1.16 24.53
CA GLU A 67 10.44 2.37 25.10
C GLU A 67 10.11 2.50 26.59
N ILE A 68 8.88 2.14 27.00
CA ILE A 68 8.51 2.07 28.42
C ILE A 68 9.38 1.04 29.16
N ARG A 69 9.67 -0.11 28.53
CA ARG A 69 10.40 -1.21 29.19
C ARG A 69 11.92 -1.03 29.19
N TRP A 70 12.48 -0.44 28.14
CA TRP A 70 13.91 -0.19 27.96
C TRP A 70 14.15 1.22 27.43
N PRO A 71 14.17 2.21 28.34
CA PRO A 71 14.35 3.61 27.98
C PRO A 71 15.73 3.86 27.40
N GLY A 72 15.80 4.64 26.32
CA GLY A 72 17.06 5.15 25.78
C GLY A 72 17.23 5.00 24.27
N GLY A 73 16.18 4.67 23.51
CA GLY A 73 16.16 4.69 22.03
C GLY A 73 17.13 3.75 21.29
N ALA A 74 18.08 3.14 22.00
CA ALA A 74 19.23 2.38 21.49
C ALA A 74 19.86 3.03 20.25
N GLU A 75 20.19 4.32 20.35
CA GLU A 75 20.83 5.08 19.29
C GLU A 75 22.09 4.36 18.81
N ARG A 76 22.12 4.04 17.51
CA ARG A 76 23.28 3.43 16.88
C ARG A 76 23.58 4.20 15.60
N ARG A 77 24.87 4.39 15.32
CA ARG A 77 25.33 4.89 14.02
C ARG A 77 25.10 3.80 12.99
N GLY A 78 24.12 4.01 12.11
CA GLY A 78 23.83 3.10 11.01
C GLY A 78 24.86 3.21 9.88
N ILE A 79 24.78 2.27 8.92
CA ILE A 79 25.61 2.29 7.69
C ILE A 79 25.48 3.58 6.90
N LEU A 80 24.30 4.21 6.92
CA LEU A 80 24.01 5.44 6.19
C LEU A 80 24.64 6.69 6.84
N GLY A 81 25.45 6.53 7.90
CA GLY A 81 26.06 7.63 8.65
C GLY A 81 25.09 8.40 9.56
N LEU A 82 23.80 8.04 9.52
CA LEU A 82 22.76 8.61 10.37
C LEU A 82 22.73 7.89 11.73
N THR A 83 22.55 8.66 12.79
CA THR A 83 22.18 8.15 14.12
C THR A 83 20.70 7.80 14.10
N THR A 84 20.38 6.51 14.00
CA THR A 84 18.99 6.04 13.93
C THR A 84 18.56 5.43 15.26
N THR A 85 17.39 5.83 15.76
CA THR A 85 16.72 5.17 16.89
C THR A 85 16.07 3.84 16.46
N ARG A 86 15.44 3.12 17.39
CA ARG A 86 14.62 1.93 17.05
C ARG A 86 13.42 2.29 16.16
N GLY A 87 12.77 3.43 16.44
CA GLY A 87 11.63 3.92 15.67
C GLY A 87 12.02 4.33 14.26
N ASP A 88 13.15 5.02 14.10
CA ASP A 88 13.63 5.45 12.78
C ASP A 88 13.92 4.26 11.87
N ARG A 89 14.44 3.15 12.43
CA ARG A 89 14.66 1.91 11.67
C ARG A 89 13.36 1.30 11.17
N LEU A 90 12.33 1.23 12.01
CA LEU A 90 11.00 0.77 11.60
C LEU A 90 10.43 1.67 10.48
N PHE A 91 10.56 2.98 10.63
CA PHE A 91 10.11 3.93 9.61
C PHE A 91 10.83 3.74 8.27
N ILE A 92 12.16 3.60 8.28
CA ILE A 92 12.98 3.36 7.07
C ILE A 92 12.58 2.03 6.39
N THR A 93 12.26 0.99 7.16
CA THR A 93 11.80 -0.27 6.59
C THR A 93 10.45 -0.15 5.89
N LEU A 94 9.48 0.53 6.51
CA LEU A 94 8.17 0.78 5.94
C LEU A 94 8.28 1.65 4.68
N LEU A 95 9.01 2.76 4.76
CA LEU A 95 9.19 3.71 3.67
C LEU A 95 9.94 3.08 2.48
N GLY A 96 11.03 2.36 2.73
CA GLY A 96 11.75 1.65 1.68
C GLY A 96 10.92 0.54 1.03
N SER A 97 10.11 -0.19 1.80
CA SER A 97 9.18 -1.17 1.24
C SER A 97 8.16 -0.51 0.30
N VAL A 98 7.56 0.62 0.69
CA VAL A 98 6.64 1.38 -0.17
C VAL A 98 7.33 1.80 -1.46
N TYR A 99 8.55 2.33 -1.41
CA TYR A 99 9.29 2.70 -2.61
C TYR A 99 9.64 1.51 -3.50
N ILE A 100 9.97 0.35 -2.93
CA ILE A 100 10.18 -0.89 -3.69
C ILE A 100 8.91 -1.28 -4.46
N PHE A 101 7.75 -1.24 -3.80
CA PHE A 101 6.47 -1.56 -4.45
C PHE A 101 6.09 -0.53 -5.52
N LEU A 102 6.30 0.77 -5.26
CA LEU A 102 6.04 1.82 -6.26
C LEU A 102 6.97 1.73 -7.46
N ALA A 103 8.26 1.47 -7.24
CA ALA A 103 9.22 1.27 -8.32
C ALA A 103 8.87 0.03 -9.15
N TRP A 104 8.45 -1.06 -8.52
CA TRP A 104 8.01 -2.27 -9.22
C TRP A 104 6.78 -2.02 -10.09
N LEU A 105 5.75 -1.38 -9.53
CA LEU A 105 4.52 -1.02 -10.24
C LEU A 105 4.77 -0.01 -11.36
N GLY A 106 5.75 0.88 -11.21
CA GLY A 106 6.12 1.85 -12.24
C GLY A 106 6.92 1.25 -13.40
N LEU A 107 7.56 0.08 -13.21
CA LEU A 107 8.42 -0.56 -14.20
C LEU A 107 7.77 -1.79 -14.85
N THR A 108 6.96 -2.54 -14.10
CA THR A 108 6.44 -3.85 -14.53
C THR A 108 5.05 -4.14 -13.96
N ASP A 109 4.21 -4.82 -14.74
CA ASP A 109 2.92 -5.38 -14.30
C ASP A 109 3.03 -6.84 -13.83
N ALA A 110 4.26 -7.29 -13.52
CA ALA A 110 4.54 -8.67 -13.14
C ALA A 110 4.05 -8.99 -11.72
N LEU A 111 3.93 -10.31 -11.44
CA LEU A 111 3.49 -10.85 -10.15
C LEU A 111 4.10 -10.12 -8.93
N LEU A 112 3.25 -9.72 -7.99
CA LEU A 112 3.60 -8.96 -6.78
C LEU A 112 4.46 -9.74 -5.76
N TRP A 113 4.80 -11.00 -6.04
CA TRP A 113 5.65 -11.82 -5.17
C TRP A 113 7.11 -11.37 -5.18
N THR A 114 7.60 -10.87 -6.32
CA THR A 114 8.98 -10.38 -6.44
C THR A 114 9.24 -9.13 -5.58
N PRO A 115 8.42 -8.06 -5.64
CA PRO A 115 8.61 -6.90 -4.77
C PRO A 115 8.37 -7.23 -3.30
N LEU A 116 7.50 -8.20 -2.99
CA LEU A 116 7.32 -8.69 -1.62
C LEU A 116 8.61 -9.31 -1.06
N ALA A 117 9.26 -10.20 -1.82
CA ALA A 117 10.53 -10.80 -1.41
C ALA A 117 11.62 -9.72 -1.22
N LEU A 118 11.69 -8.75 -2.14
CA LEU A 118 12.65 -7.65 -2.04
C LEU A 118 12.39 -6.75 -0.83
N ALA A 119 11.13 -6.46 -0.50
CA ALA A 119 10.74 -5.70 0.68
C ALA A 119 11.10 -6.43 1.98
N VAL A 120 10.95 -7.76 2.03
CA VAL A 120 11.39 -8.56 3.19
C VAL A 120 12.91 -8.52 3.32
N LEU A 121 13.65 -8.67 2.23
CA LEU A 121 15.12 -8.55 2.24
C LEU A 121 15.56 -7.15 2.69
N TRP A 122 14.87 -6.10 2.26
CA TRP A 122 15.10 -4.73 2.73
C TRP A 122 14.84 -4.59 4.23
N GLY A 123 13.73 -5.13 4.73
CA GLY A 123 13.41 -5.18 6.15
C GLY A 123 14.52 -5.84 6.95
N VAL A 124 14.93 -7.05 6.55
CA VAL A 124 16.03 -7.77 7.18
C VAL A 124 17.31 -6.95 7.13
N PHE A 125 17.67 -6.36 6.00
CA PHE A 125 18.87 -5.54 5.86
C PHE A 125 18.91 -4.38 6.86
N CYS A 126 17.80 -3.65 7.03
CA CYS A 126 17.72 -2.55 7.99
C CYS A 126 17.90 -2.98 9.45
N PHE A 127 17.56 -4.23 9.80
CA PHE A 127 17.73 -4.79 11.14
C PHE A 127 18.99 -5.65 11.31
N TRP A 128 19.61 -6.12 10.22
CA TRP A 128 20.72 -7.09 10.22
C TRP A 128 22.07 -6.46 10.58
N LYS A 129 22.31 -5.22 10.14
CA LYS A 129 23.55 -4.48 10.44
C LYS A 129 23.41 -3.65 11.72
N VAL A 130 22.91 -4.28 12.78
CA VAL A 130 22.73 -3.69 14.11
C VAL A 130 23.42 -4.53 15.17
#